data_AF-A0A6A4U365-F1
#
_entry.id   AF-A0A6A4U365-F1
#
_cell.length_a   1.000
_cell.length_b   1.000
_cell.length_c   1.000
_cell.angle_alpha   90.00
_cell.angle_beta   90.00
_cell.angle_gamma   90.00
#
_symmetry.space_group_name_H-M   'P 1'
#
loop_
_entity.id
_entity.type
_entity.pdbx_description
1 polymer ?
#
loop_
_entity_poly.entity_id
_entity_poly.type
_entity_poly.pdbx_seq_one_letter_code
_entity_poly.pdbx_strand_id
1 'polypeptide(L)' 'MVNYMIADGLARSGLAEASAAITRSSLDLIRTSGFAEYYDPESGEPLGGSRFTWTAAMVLEFLALAD' A
#
# COMPACT_ATOMS: atom_id res chain seq x y z
N MET A 1 -3.68 1.30 4.61
CA MET A 1 -3.09 2.27 5.57
C MET A 1 -1.81 1.76 6.24
N VAL A 2 -1.83 0.58 6.88
CA VAL A 2 -0.68 0.08 7.66
C VAL A 2 0.60 -0.05 6.82
N ASN A 3 0.51 -0.58 5.60
CA ASN A 3 1.68 -0.71 4.71
C ASN A 3 2.36 0.64 4.43
N TYR A 4 1.60 1.73 4.27
CA TYR A 4 2.18 3.06 4.10
C TYR A 4 2.91 3.54 5.35
N MET A 5 2.31 3.39 6.53
CA MET A 5 2.97 3.78 7.79
C MET A 5 4.30 3.05 7.99
N ILE A 6 4.35 1.76 7.60
CA ILE A 6 5.59 0.98 7.63
C ILE A 6 6.59 1.50 6.59
N ALA A 7 6.15 1.74 5.35
CA ALA A 7 7.01 2.25 4.29
C ALA A 7 7.60 3.64 4.61
N ASP A 8 6.81 4.57 5.15
CA ASP A 8 7.28 5.88 5.63
C ASP A 8 8.33 5.71 6.74
N GLY A 9 8.04 4.89 7.75
CA GLY A 9 8.98 4.62 8.84
C GLY A 9 10.31 4.04 8.35
N LEU A 10 10.25 3.10 7.39
CA LEU A 10 11.44 2.52 6.76
C LEU A 10 12.23 3.56 5.97
N ALA A 11 11.56 4.39 5.16
CA ALA A 11 12.20 5.45 4.38
C ALA A 11 12.92 6.44 5.30
N ARG A 12 12.25 6.91 6.36
CA ARG A 12 12.80 7.81 7.37
C ARG A 12 13.96 7.20 8.18
N SER A 13 14.05 5.87 8.21
CA SER A 13 15.14 5.13 8.86
C SER A 13 16.30 4.81 7.91
N GLY A 14 16.28 5.29 6.66
CA GLY A 14 17.32 5.01 5.66
C GLY A 14 17.22 3.62 5.02
N LEU A 15 16.14 2.88 5.26
CA LEU A 15 15.89 1.54 4.71
C LEU A 15 15.11 1.64 3.39
N ALA A 16 15.69 2.36 2.41
CA ALA A 16 15.02 2.73 1.16
C ALA A 16 14.56 1.52 0.34
N GLU A 17 15.37 0.45 0.25
CA GLU A 17 15.01 -0.75 -0.52
C GLU A 17 13.77 -1.46 0.06
N ALA A 18 13.71 -1.60 1.38
CA ALA A 18 12.57 -2.21 2.06
C ALA A 18 11.30 -1.35 1.92
N SER A 19 11.43 -0.03 2.04
CA SER A 19 10.32 0.90 1.79
C SER A 19 9.80 0.80 0.35
N ALA A 20 10.70 0.76 -0.64
CA ALA A 20 10.35 0.63 -2.04
C ALA A 20 9.67 -0.72 -2.35
N ALA A 21 10.11 -1.81 -1.70
CA ALA A 21 9.48 -3.11 -1.86
C ALA A 21 8.03 -3.13 -1.37
N ILE A 22 7.74 -2.57 -0.18
CA ILE A 22 6.38 -2.49 0.36
C ILE A 22 5.50 -1.60 -0.51
N THR A 23 6.03 -0.47 -0.95
CA THR A 23 5.32 0.50 -1.80
C THR A 23 4.92 -0.13 -3.13
N ARG A 24 5.87 -0.76 -3.83
CA ARG A 24 5.62 -1.43 -5.12
C ARG A 24 4.59 -2.55 -4.98
N SER A 25 4.79 -3.48 -4.04
CA SER A 25 3.87 -4.61 -3.85
C SER A 25 2.46 -4.16 -3.48
N SER A 26 2.33 -3.10 -2.67
CA SER A 26 1.02 -2.54 -2.32
C SER A 26 0.32 -1.90 -3.52
N LEU A 27 1.04 -1.14 -4.35
CA LEU A 27 0.49 -0.53 -5.56
C LEU A 27 0.08 -1.59 -6.59
N ASP A 28 0.88 -2.65 -6.75
CA ASP A 28 0.56 -3.75 -7.68
C ASP A 28 -0.71 -4.49 -7.24
N LEU A 29 -0.83 -4.82 -5.95
CA LEU A 29 -2.03 -5.46 -5.41
C LEU A 29 -3.29 -4.60 -5.59
N ILE A 30 -3.20 -3.30 -5.32
CA ILE A 30 -4.35 -2.38 -5.47
C ILE A 30 -4.70 -2.20 -6.96
N ARG A 31 -3.71 -2.22 -7.85
CA ARG A 31 -3.95 -2.16 -9.31
C ARG A 31 -4.73 -3.38 -9.78
N THR A 32 -4.49 -4.57 -9.23
CA THR A 32 -5.19 -5.80 -9.62
C THR A 32 -6.53 -5.99 -8.91
N SER A 33 -6.62 -5.59 -7.63
CA SER A 33 -7.74 -5.95 -6.75
C SER A 33 -8.68 -4.78 -6.43
N GLY A 34 -8.37 -3.56 -6.89
CA GLY A 34 -9.18 -2.37 -6.66
C GLY A 34 -8.95 -1.74 -5.29
N PHE A 35 -9.81 -0.80 -4.88
CA PHE A 35 -9.68 -0.07 -3.60
C PHE A 35 -10.52 -0.72 -2.48
N ALA A 36 -10.08 -1.88 -2.00
CA ALA A 36 -10.72 -2.61 -0.91
C ALA A 36 -10.23 -2.17 0.49
N GLU A 37 -10.95 -2.55 1.54
CA GLU A 37 -10.61 -2.25 2.94
C GLU A 37 -9.35 -3.01 3.40
N TYR A 38 -9.26 -4.28 3.05
CA TYR A 38 -8.08 -5.13 3.22
C TYR A 38 -8.07 -6.23 2.16
N TYR A 39 -6.97 -7.00 2.10
CA TYR A 39 -6.78 -8.05 1.11
C TYR A 39 -6.34 -9.32 1.82
N ASP A 40 -6.74 -10.46 1.25
CA ASP A 40 -6.19 -11.74 1.66
C ASP A 40 -4.67 -11.79 1.40
N PRO A 41 -3.84 -12.17 2.39
CA PRO A 41 -2.39 -12.10 2.26
C PRO A 41 -1.78 -13.19 1.35
N GLU A 42 -2.53 -14.26 1.06
CA GLU A 42 -2.05 -15.36 0.21
C GLU A 42 -2.50 -15.20 -1.25
N SER A 43 -3.77 -14.86 -1.45
CA SER A 43 -4.41 -14.78 -2.77
C SER A 43 -4.50 -13.36 -3.33
N GLY A 44 -4.43 -12.33 -2.48
CA GLY A 44 -4.65 -10.93 -2.88
C GLY A 44 -6.12 -10.58 -3.15
N GLU A 45 -7.07 -11.47 -2.79
CA GLU A 45 -8.50 -11.21 -2.92
C GLU A 45 -8.90 -9.94 -2.14
N PRO A 46 -9.66 -9.01 -2.75
CA PRO A 46 -10.18 -7.85 -2.04
C PRO A 46 -11.28 -8.28 -1.06
N LEU A 47 -11.12 -7.89 0.21
CA LEU A 47 -12.06 -8.21 1.28
C LEU A 47 -12.57 -6.92 1.95
N GLY A 48 -13.69 -7.06 2.68
CA GLY A 48 -14.35 -5.92 3.33
C GLY A 48 -15.01 -4.96 2.33
N GLY A 49 -15.00 -3.66 2.63
CA GLY A 49 -15.60 -2.64 1.76
C GLY A 49 -14.88 -2.47 0.42
N SER A 50 -15.61 -2.50 -0.71
CA SER A 50 -15.04 -2.49 -2.07
C SER A 50 -14.70 -1.11 -2.67
N ARG A 51 -15.00 -0.03 -1.94
CA ARG A 51 -14.69 1.37 -2.32
C ARG A 51 -14.18 2.14 -1.10
N PHE A 52 -13.05 1.71 -0.57
CA PHE A 52 -12.54 2.19 0.71
C PHE A 52 -11.64 3.42 0.55
N THR A 53 -12.11 4.58 1.00
CA THR A 53 -11.44 5.88 0.80
C THR A 53 -10.02 5.91 1.35
N TRP A 54 -9.74 5.23 2.46
CA TRP A 54 -8.40 5.22 3.06
C TRP A 54 -7.39 4.42 2.22
N THR A 55 -7.84 3.46 1.42
CA THR A 55 -6.98 2.75 0.47
C THR A 55 -6.62 3.66 -0.70
N ALA A 56 -7.58 4.48 -1.17
CA ALA A 56 -7.31 5.50 -2.19
C ALA A 56 -6.34 6.58 -1.67
N ALA A 57 -6.56 7.09 -0.46
CA ALA A 57 -5.65 8.05 0.18
C ALA A 57 -4.24 7.46 0.35
N MET A 58 -4.13 6.20 0.76
CA MET A 58 -2.84 5.52 0.87
C MET A 58 -2.09 5.44 -0.47
N VAL A 59 -2.79 5.24 -1.60
CA VAL A 59 -2.14 5.26 -2.92
C VAL A 59 -1.58 6.64 -3.25
N LEU A 60 -2.31 7.71 -2.94
CA LEU A 60 -1.80 9.08 -3.14
C LEU A 60 -0.51 9.31 -2.34
N GLU A 61 -0.50 8.89 -1.08
CA GLU A 61 0.69 8.98 -0.22
C GLU A 61 1.85 8.13 -0.71
N PHE A 62 1.60 6.90 -1.20
CA PHE A 62 2.65 6.08 -1.79
C PHE A 62 3.29 6.69 -3.03
N LEU A 63 2.49 7.34 -3.88
CA LEU A 63 3.00 8.02 -5.06
C LEU A 63 3.86 9.23 -4.68
N ALA A 64 3.45 9.98 -3.66
CA ALA A 64 4.23 11.11 -3.14
C ALA A 64 5.53 10.68 -2.41
N LEU A 65 5.56 9.48 -1.82
CA LEU A 65 6.75 8.93 -1.16
C LEU A 65 7.81 8.41 -2.15
N ALA A 66 7.40 8.07 -3.37
CA ALA A 66 8.27 7.51 -4.40
C ALA A 66 8.98 8.57 -5.26
N ASP A 67 8.58 9.85 -5.12
CA ASP A 67 9.22 11.04 -5.70
C ASP A 67 10.38 11.56 -4.81
#